data_AF-A0A1U7CW74-F1
#
_entry.id   AF-A0A1U7CW74-F1
#
_cell.length_a   1.000
_cell.length_b   1.000
_cell.length_c   1.000
_cell.angle_alpha   90.00
_cell.angle_beta   90.00
_cell.angle_gamma   90.00
#
_symmetry.space_group_name_H-M   'P 1'
#
loop_
_entity.id
_entity.type
_entity.pdbx_description
1 polymer ?
#
loop_
_entity_poly.entity_id
_entity_poly.type
_entity_poly.pdbx_seq_one_letter_code
_entity_poly.pdbx_strand_id
1 'polypeptide(L)'
;MSTRKRTPSRRFLRPQAEGLETRQLLSAYSTIPTASVSGTDADGDKWTLTLYGPGTLNVVDKTGAAFTKATANTPDLINTITVAGTVTSRSRLVGSVTPAAGSDGRVYFQNLNVQANGTYGEIDPSHVDRLGKISQNGIGLVDMPGFWLGNTSGVKPTVSSQVHPGSFLAGGITAPEGINVLRFGGVNVDYTPAGGTPLTSTAQKNEFVVFLGLPITTGTSITVDSVTTDASSDVTSGSTTPTINQQSVTFLVTGRINLFQANAIYGNTTSGLAPSQFNSSSTATSPGGTYVVSQGGAVTGQIGYVRVGGDATNFTVLALPVDVFTASGDSLDPKITNFMIGGETNNVMMVAPGGSRDVSFGQGMDNVVINTQFISHLHANRGAVNSSVTASRTIDSVVLGGDLVNSLIQSGYTQTLVSDANSPGSTFSAGGGAFNGVAPPNIRDRVQNTFAGGSLPTAHGGGGINARIAGSVVNSVVSVSVDPDPSGINEPGQFQGISNKRFPFGAPENIVLPRGYINAKVEGEIDNSGIQSGSNQLVSADVPSNSAFFAKSVSVVKGAVFPPAVNQPPYNPTPQTPPKWQGALKGAFRRDGTFRRSK
;
A
#
# COMPACT_ATOMS: atom_id res chain seq x y z
N MET A 1 -41.35 -49.35 1.43
CA MET A 1 -41.18 -47.90 1.19
C MET A 1 -39.71 -47.54 1.31
N SER A 2 -39.05 -47.21 0.20
CA SER A 2 -37.62 -46.90 0.13
C SER A 2 -37.41 -45.39 0.37
N THR A 3 -36.77 -45.03 1.48
CA THR A 3 -36.37 -43.65 1.79
C THR A 3 -35.15 -43.27 0.97
N ARG A 4 -35.33 -42.39 -0.02
CA ARG A 4 -34.21 -41.78 -0.78
C ARG A 4 -33.20 -41.15 0.17
N LYS A 5 -31.94 -41.61 0.11
CA LYS A 5 -30.80 -40.91 0.73
C LYS A 5 -30.71 -39.50 0.15
N ARG A 6 -30.61 -38.50 1.02
CA ARG A 6 -30.41 -37.09 0.64
C ARG A 6 -29.11 -36.96 -0.16
N THR A 7 -29.22 -36.49 -1.40
CA THR A 7 -28.08 -36.08 -2.21
C THR A 7 -27.35 -34.95 -1.48
N PRO A 8 -26.02 -35.04 -1.25
CA PRO A 8 -25.27 -33.95 -0.65
C PRO A 8 -25.37 -32.70 -1.52
N SER A 9 -25.83 -31.61 -0.92
CA SER A 9 -25.86 -30.28 -1.52
C SER A 9 -24.46 -29.91 -2.04
N ARG A 10 -24.36 -29.54 -3.32
CA ARG A 10 -23.16 -29.02 -4.00
C ARG A 10 -22.65 -27.67 -3.45
N ARG A 11 -23.02 -27.26 -2.23
CA ARG A 11 -22.49 -26.06 -1.56
C ARG A 11 -21.15 -26.25 -0.86
N PHE A 12 -20.71 -27.49 -0.64
CA PHE A 12 -19.50 -27.79 0.16
C PHE A 12 -18.23 -28.01 -0.67
N LEU A 13 -18.30 -27.83 -1.99
CA LEU A 13 -17.16 -27.89 -2.93
C LEU A 13 -16.73 -26.48 -3.35
N ARG A 14 -16.62 -25.53 -2.42
CA ARG A 14 -16.03 -24.21 -2.71
C ARG A 14 -14.56 -24.22 -2.31
N PRO A 15 -13.63 -24.20 -3.27
CA PRO A 15 -12.27 -23.75 -3.01
C PRO A 15 -12.28 -22.30 -2.49
N GLN A 16 -11.24 -21.92 -1.75
CA GLN A 16 -10.95 -20.53 -1.38
C GLN A 16 -10.97 -19.64 -2.64
N ALA A 17 -11.50 -18.42 -2.54
CA ALA A 17 -11.64 -17.48 -3.67
C ALA A 17 -10.29 -17.21 -4.37
N GLU A 18 -9.22 -17.05 -3.58
CA GLU A 18 -7.86 -16.78 -4.05
C GLU A 18 -7.27 -17.96 -4.86
N GLY A 19 -7.60 -19.20 -4.48
CA GLY A 19 -7.17 -20.40 -5.20
C GLY A 19 -7.98 -20.70 -6.47
N LEU A 20 -9.20 -20.18 -6.59
CA LEU A 20 -10.01 -20.29 -7.80
C LEU A 20 -9.56 -19.30 -8.86
N GLU A 21 -9.32 -18.04 -8.50
CA GLU A 21 -8.91 -17.00 -9.47
C GLU A 21 -7.55 -17.33 -10.07
N THR A 22 -6.53 -17.64 -9.27
CA THR A 22 -5.20 -18.00 -9.79
C THR A 22 -5.23 -19.30 -10.60
N ARG A 23 -6.02 -20.31 -10.22
CA ARG A 23 -6.13 -21.57 -10.99
C ARG A 23 -6.93 -21.42 -12.27
N GLN A 24 -8.01 -20.64 -12.25
CA GLN A 24 -8.84 -20.37 -13.42
C GLN A 24 -8.07 -19.50 -14.41
N LEU A 25 -7.31 -18.51 -13.94
CA LEU A 25 -6.34 -17.73 -14.72
C LEU A 25 -5.23 -18.63 -15.30
N LEU A 26 -4.54 -19.44 -14.49
CA LEU A 26 -3.48 -20.35 -14.95
C LEU A 26 -3.96 -21.40 -15.97
N SER A 27 -5.23 -21.82 -15.89
CA SER A 27 -5.86 -22.74 -16.86
C SER A 27 -6.27 -22.08 -18.17
N ALA A 28 -6.42 -20.76 -18.20
CA ALA A 28 -6.78 -19.99 -19.38
C ALA A 28 -5.56 -19.57 -20.22
N TYR A 29 -4.36 -19.55 -19.64
CA TYR A 29 -3.13 -19.14 -20.33
C TYR A 29 -2.43 -20.29 -21.07
N SER A 30 -1.66 -19.94 -22.10
CA SER A 30 -0.94 -20.92 -22.91
C SER A 30 0.00 -21.77 -22.04
N THR A 31 0.02 -23.07 -22.33
CA THR A 31 0.98 -24.03 -21.77
C THR A 31 2.11 -24.36 -22.75
N ILE A 32 2.10 -23.75 -23.94
CA ILE A 32 3.08 -23.97 -25.00
C ILE A 32 4.24 -22.98 -24.82
N PRO A 33 5.47 -23.45 -24.53
CA PRO A 33 6.66 -22.61 -24.49
C PRO A 33 6.98 -22.06 -25.88
N THR A 34 7.29 -20.77 -25.97
CA THR A 34 7.68 -20.10 -27.22
C THR A 34 9.11 -19.60 -27.20
N ALA A 35 9.62 -19.26 -26.01
CA ALA A 35 11.02 -18.92 -25.80
C ALA A 35 11.47 -19.37 -24.41
N SER A 36 12.72 -19.76 -24.27
CA SER A 36 13.33 -20.10 -22.99
C SER A 36 14.79 -19.65 -22.99
N VAL A 37 15.18 -18.99 -21.90
CA VAL A 37 16.56 -18.52 -21.68
C VAL A 37 16.99 -18.98 -20.29
N SER A 38 18.22 -19.46 -20.19
CA SER A 38 18.79 -19.96 -18.94
C SER A 38 20.17 -19.36 -18.72
N GLY A 39 20.53 -19.17 -17.45
CA GLY A 39 21.85 -18.68 -17.06
C GLY A 39 22.24 -19.17 -15.68
N THR A 40 23.40 -18.69 -15.23
CA THR A 40 23.93 -18.91 -13.89
C THR A 40 24.21 -17.53 -13.30
N ASP A 41 23.67 -17.27 -12.10
CA ASP A 41 23.88 -16.02 -11.37
C ASP A 41 25.31 -15.93 -10.80
N ALA A 42 25.71 -14.76 -10.30
CA ALA A 42 27.05 -14.53 -9.75
C ALA A 42 27.40 -15.50 -8.61
N ASP A 43 26.41 -15.88 -7.81
CA ASP A 43 26.57 -16.81 -6.68
C ASP A 43 26.46 -18.29 -7.09
N GLY A 44 26.35 -18.57 -8.40
CA GLY A 44 26.30 -19.92 -8.96
C GLY A 44 24.89 -20.50 -9.10
N ASP A 45 23.85 -19.75 -8.75
CA ASP A 45 22.45 -20.17 -8.86
C ASP A 45 22.03 -20.34 -10.31
N LYS A 46 21.47 -21.49 -10.65
CA LYS A 46 20.99 -21.75 -12.01
C LYS A 46 19.58 -21.24 -12.16
N TRP A 47 19.32 -20.50 -13.22
CA TRP A 47 18.00 -19.94 -13.47
C TRP A 47 17.52 -20.20 -14.87
N THR A 48 16.19 -20.19 -15.03
CA THR A 48 15.53 -20.33 -16.33
C THR A 48 14.29 -19.46 -16.36
N LEU A 49 14.17 -18.66 -17.42
CA LEU A 49 13.00 -17.87 -17.77
C LEU A 49 12.35 -18.50 -19.00
N THR A 50 11.07 -18.83 -18.92
CA THR A 50 10.30 -19.40 -20.02
C THR A 50 9.09 -18.54 -20.32
N LEU A 51 9.00 -18.07 -21.56
CA LEU A 51 7.80 -17.44 -22.09
C LEU A 51 6.89 -18.52 -22.67
N TYR A 52 5.63 -18.52 -22.23
CA TYR A 52 4.57 -19.35 -22.79
C TYR A 52 3.59 -18.48 -23.57
N GLY A 53 3.13 -18.96 -24.72
CA GLY A 53 2.23 -18.20 -25.60
C GLY A 53 2.97 -17.20 -26.50
N PRO A 54 2.25 -16.43 -27.32
CA PRO A 54 2.86 -15.51 -28.29
C PRO A 54 3.84 -14.53 -27.66
N GLY A 55 4.89 -14.20 -28.40
CA GLY A 55 5.88 -13.18 -28.02
C GLY A 55 7.32 -13.67 -28.13
N THR A 56 8.24 -12.79 -27.76
CA THR A 56 9.68 -13.03 -27.71
C THR A 56 10.22 -12.72 -26.31
N LEU A 57 11.31 -13.40 -25.96
CA LEU A 57 12.03 -13.20 -24.71
C LEU A 57 13.50 -12.96 -25.06
N ASN A 58 14.04 -11.85 -24.57
CA ASN A 58 15.46 -11.55 -24.62
C ASN A 58 15.96 -11.22 -23.20
N VAL A 59 17.10 -11.77 -22.81
CA VAL A 59 17.71 -11.53 -21.51
C VAL A 59 19.17 -11.18 -21.76
N VAL A 60 19.61 -10.04 -21.22
CA VAL A 60 20.97 -9.53 -21.45
C VAL A 60 21.66 -9.19 -20.13
N ASP A 61 22.98 -9.33 -20.13
CA ASP A 61 23.86 -8.95 -19.03
C ASP A 61 24.13 -7.43 -18.98
N LYS A 62 24.96 -7.00 -18.02
CA LYS A 62 25.35 -5.59 -17.84
C LYS A 62 26.08 -4.97 -19.02
N THR A 63 26.70 -5.77 -19.88
CA THR A 63 27.37 -5.32 -21.12
C THR A 63 26.41 -5.27 -22.31
N GLY A 64 25.19 -5.77 -22.15
CA GLY A 64 24.19 -5.90 -23.20
C GLY A 64 24.34 -7.18 -24.04
N ALA A 65 25.22 -8.11 -23.65
CA ALA A 65 25.34 -9.38 -24.31
C ALA A 65 24.21 -10.33 -23.88
N ALA A 66 23.66 -11.07 -24.85
CA ALA A 66 22.54 -11.96 -24.61
C ALA A 66 22.98 -13.23 -23.90
N PHE A 67 22.16 -13.68 -22.94
CA PHE A 67 22.30 -15.02 -22.38
C PHE A 67 21.95 -16.06 -23.44
N THR A 68 22.89 -16.97 -23.71
CA THR A 68 22.72 -18.04 -24.69
C THR A 68 22.97 -19.39 -24.05
N LYS A 69 22.61 -20.47 -24.75
CA LYS A 69 22.92 -21.83 -24.30
C LYS A 69 24.42 -22.06 -24.08
N ALA A 70 25.28 -21.37 -24.82
CA ALA A 70 26.73 -21.48 -24.69
C ALA A 70 27.25 -20.81 -23.41
N THR A 71 26.62 -19.72 -22.98
CA THR A 71 26.99 -18.96 -21.78
C THR A 71 26.18 -19.33 -20.54
N ALA A 72 25.28 -20.32 -20.64
CA ALA A 72 24.34 -20.66 -19.56
C ALA A 72 24.99 -21.09 -18.23
N ASN A 73 26.25 -21.55 -18.25
CA ASN A 73 27.01 -21.93 -17.05
C ASN A 73 28.05 -20.87 -16.64
N THR A 74 28.15 -19.75 -17.36
CA THR A 74 29.02 -18.65 -16.99
C THR A 74 28.28 -17.77 -15.99
N PRO A 75 28.81 -17.56 -14.77
CA PRO A 75 28.21 -16.67 -13.79
C PRO A 75 28.13 -15.24 -14.33
N ASP A 76 26.93 -14.68 -14.38
CA ASP A 76 26.71 -13.27 -14.68
C ASP A 76 25.34 -12.81 -14.16
N LEU A 77 25.19 -11.49 -14.01
CA LEU A 77 23.98 -10.86 -13.51
C LEU A 77 23.09 -10.42 -14.66
N ILE A 78 21.78 -10.48 -14.44
CA ILE A 78 20.81 -10.02 -15.43
C ILE A 78 20.73 -8.50 -15.35
N ASN A 79 21.00 -7.79 -16.44
CA ASN A 79 20.68 -6.37 -16.48
C ASN A 79 19.23 -6.18 -16.90
N THR A 80 18.86 -6.69 -18.08
CA THR A 80 17.54 -6.42 -18.65
C THR A 80 16.89 -7.69 -19.16
N ILE A 81 15.64 -7.89 -18.75
CA ILE A 81 14.70 -8.86 -19.32
C ILE A 81 13.75 -8.06 -20.22
N THR A 82 13.68 -8.40 -21.50
CA THR A 82 12.75 -7.81 -22.46
C THR A 82 11.77 -8.86 -22.93
N VAL A 83 10.48 -8.56 -22.79
CA VAL A 83 9.39 -9.35 -23.33
C VAL A 83 8.59 -8.50 -24.31
N ALA A 84 8.34 -9.03 -25.50
CA ALA A 84 7.70 -8.28 -26.60
C ALA A 84 6.74 -9.17 -27.38
N GLY A 85 5.79 -8.57 -28.12
CA GLY A 85 4.85 -9.32 -28.96
C GLY A 85 3.86 -10.19 -28.18
N THR A 86 3.70 -9.96 -26.88
CA THR A 86 2.84 -10.77 -26.02
C THR A 86 1.38 -10.35 -26.12
N VAL A 87 0.52 -11.33 -25.91
CA VAL A 87 -0.93 -11.15 -25.86
C VAL A 87 -1.44 -11.46 -24.45
N THR A 88 -2.11 -10.52 -23.81
CA THR A 88 -2.43 -10.58 -22.36
C THR A 88 -3.31 -11.78 -21.99
N SER A 89 -4.17 -12.24 -22.91
CA SER A 89 -5.04 -13.41 -22.70
C SER A 89 -4.35 -14.76 -22.89
N ARG A 90 -3.11 -14.79 -23.41
CA ARG A 90 -2.43 -16.04 -23.81
C ARG A 90 -1.01 -16.19 -23.27
N SER A 91 -0.39 -15.07 -22.89
CA SER A 91 1.06 -15.01 -22.68
C SER A 91 1.39 -14.92 -21.20
N ARG A 92 2.39 -15.68 -20.79
CA ARG A 92 2.93 -15.63 -19.43
C ARG A 92 4.43 -15.89 -19.40
N LEU A 93 5.11 -15.20 -18.50
CA LEU A 93 6.54 -15.39 -18.21
C LEU A 93 6.67 -16.16 -16.90
N VAL A 94 7.43 -17.25 -16.90
CA VAL A 94 7.68 -18.05 -15.71
C VAL A 94 9.18 -18.17 -15.46
N GLY A 95 9.62 -17.81 -14.26
CA GLY A 95 10.98 -17.93 -13.80
C GLY A 95 11.15 -19.06 -12.78
N SER A 96 12.23 -19.80 -12.90
CA SER A 96 12.65 -20.81 -11.92
C SER A 96 14.12 -20.63 -11.57
N VAL A 97 14.45 -20.87 -10.30
CA VAL A 97 15.82 -20.81 -9.76
C VAL A 97 16.11 -22.12 -9.05
N THR A 98 17.29 -22.67 -9.29
CA THR A 98 17.86 -23.82 -8.60
C THR A 98 19.08 -23.32 -7.83
N PRO A 99 18.98 -23.21 -6.49
CA PRO A 99 20.07 -22.70 -5.68
C PRO A 99 21.31 -23.59 -5.75
N ALA A 100 22.48 -22.97 -5.82
CA ALA A 100 23.77 -23.60 -5.59
C ALA A 100 23.98 -23.88 -4.10
N ALA A 101 24.98 -24.71 -3.79
CA ALA A 101 25.30 -25.05 -2.41
C ALA A 101 25.77 -23.80 -1.64
N GLY A 102 25.01 -23.42 -0.61
CA GLY A 102 25.33 -22.25 0.23
C GLY A 102 24.84 -20.91 -0.30
N SER A 103 24.15 -20.87 -1.45
CA SER A 103 23.53 -19.65 -1.98
C SER A 103 22.20 -19.32 -1.29
N ASP A 104 21.77 -18.06 -1.40
CA ASP A 104 20.48 -17.56 -0.93
C ASP A 104 19.31 -17.89 -1.89
N GLY A 105 19.60 -18.40 -3.09
CA GLY A 105 18.60 -18.78 -4.09
C GLY A 105 17.96 -17.58 -4.79
N ARG A 106 18.60 -16.41 -4.77
CA ARG A 106 18.10 -15.16 -5.35
C ARG A 106 18.88 -14.84 -6.62
N VAL A 107 18.15 -14.49 -7.67
CA VAL A 107 18.75 -14.03 -8.93
C VAL A 107 18.38 -12.58 -9.15
N TYR A 108 19.38 -11.72 -9.25
CA TYR A 108 19.14 -10.29 -9.37
C TYR A 108 19.00 -9.87 -10.83
N PHE A 109 18.02 -9.00 -11.08
CA PHE A 109 17.86 -8.30 -12.35
C PHE A 109 17.63 -6.81 -12.11
N GLN A 110 18.09 -5.96 -13.03
CA GLN A 110 17.90 -4.50 -12.89
C GLN A 110 16.62 -4.01 -13.56
N ASN A 111 16.27 -4.55 -14.73
CA ASN A 111 15.12 -4.09 -15.51
C ASN A 111 14.29 -5.26 -16.07
N LEU A 112 12.96 -5.14 -16.02
CA LEU A 112 12.03 -5.94 -16.81
C LEU A 112 11.17 -5.01 -17.65
N ASN A 113 11.28 -5.14 -18.98
CA ASN A 113 10.53 -4.33 -19.93
C ASN A 113 9.55 -5.21 -20.70
N VAL A 114 8.26 -5.04 -20.44
CA VAL A 114 7.18 -5.62 -21.23
C VAL A 114 6.73 -4.58 -22.25
N GLN A 115 7.05 -4.83 -23.51
CA GLN A 115 6.78 -3.90 -24.60
C GLN A 115 5.33 -4.04 -25.08
N ALA A 116 4.69 -2.88 -25.31
CA ALA A 116 3.36 -2.75 -25.90
C ALA A 116 3.31 -3.03 -27.41
N ASN A 117 4.24 -3.83 -27.94
CA ASN A 117 4.29 -4.16 -29.36
C ASN A 117 3.60 -5.50 -29.62
N GLY A 118 2.94 -5.61 -30.78
CA GLY A 118 2.21 -6.81 -31.13
C GLY A 118 1.15 -6.58 -32.20
N THR A 119 0.27 -7.56 -32.38
CA THR A 119 -0.74 -7.59 -33.44
C THR A 119 -2.00 -6.78 -33.11
N TYR A 120 -2.22 -6.43 -31.84
CA TYR A 120 -3.42 -5.74 -31.40
C TYR A 120 -3.14 -4.23 -31.18
N GLY A 121 -4.17 -3.38 -31.31
CA GLY A 121 -4.07 -1.94 -31.04
C GLY A 121 -4.19 -1.59 -29.55
N GLU A 122 -4.00 -0.31 -29.22
CA GLU A 122 -4.20 0.23 -27.86
C GLU A 122 -5.63 -0.03 -27.34
N ILE A 123 -5.75 -0.24 -26.02
CA ILE A 123 -7.02 -0.47 -25.32
C ILE A 123 -7.91 0.77 -25.47
N ASP A 124 -9.20 0.58 -25.77
CA ASP A 124 -10.21 1.59 -25.46
C ASP A 124 -10.48 1.53 -23.95
N PRO A 125 -10.01 2.51 -23.15
CA PRO A 125 -10.14 2.46 -21.70
C PRO A 125 -11.60 2.57 -21.22
N SER A 126 -12.54 2.91 -22.11
CA SER A 126 -13.98 2.91 -21.80
C SER A 126 -14.63 1.52 -21.89
N HIS A 127 -13.92 0.51 -22.43
CA HIS A 127 -14.45 -0.83 -22.67
C HIS A 127 -13.89 -1.87 -21.69
N VAL A 128 -14.61 -2.12 -20.59
CA VAL A 128 -14.22 -3.10 -19.56
C VAL A 128 -14.84 -4.47 -19.84
N ASP A 129 -14.04 -5.45 -20.28
CA ASP A 129 -14.50 -6.84 -20.44
C ASP A 129 -14.22 -7.68 -19.18
N ARG A 130 -15.28 -7.99 -18.42
CA ARG A 130 -15.20 -8.86 -17.23
C ARG A 130 -14.65 -10.26 -17.51
N LEU A 131 -14.67 -10.74 -18.75
CA LEU A 131 -14.24 -12.09 -19.13
C LEU A 131 -12.93 -12.10 -19.94
N GLY A 132 -12.30 -10.94 -20.19
CA GLY A 132 -11.02 -10.85 -20.89
C GLY A 132 -11.01 -11.50 -22.28
N LYS A 133 -12.14 -11.48 -23.00
CA LYS A 133 -12.28 -12.08 -24.34
C LYS A 133 -11.60 -11.24 -25.43
N ILE A 134 -11.33 -9.97 -25.16
CA ILE A 134 -10.57 -9.12 -26.06
C ILE A 134 -9.08 -9.45 -25.90
N SER A 135 -8.45 -9.87 -26.99
CA SER A 135 -7.00 -10.06 -27.03
C SER A 135 -6.34 -8.70 -27.28
N GLN A 136 -5.37 -8.34 -26.45
CA GLN A 136 -4.61 -7.08 -26.57
C GLN A 136 -3.13 -7.38 -26.35
N ASN A 137 -2.29 -6.42 -26.74
CA ASN A 137 -0.87 -6.49 -26.43
C ASN A 137 -0.69 -6.39 -24.92
N GLY A 138 0.34 -7.06 -24.40
CA GLY A 138 0.62 -7.13 -22.96
C GLY A 138 0.77 -8.56 -22.48
N ILE A 139 1.03 -8.73 -21.19
CA ILE A 139 1.30 -10.03 -20.59
C ILE A 139 0.33 -10.30 -19.44
N GLY A 140 -0.32 -11.46 -19.47
CA GLY A 140 -1.33 -11.79 -18.46
C GLY A 140 -0.71 -12.06 -17.10
N LEU A 141 0.46 -12.73 -17.10
CA LEU A 141 1.09 -13.20 -15.89
C LEU A 141 2.62 -13.19 -15.99
N VAL A 142 3.27 -12.70 -14.95
CA VAL A 142 4.70 -12.85 -14.69
C VAL A 142 4.83 -13.56 -13.33
N ASP A 143 5.41 -14.75 -13.30
CA ASP A 143 5.65 -15.52 -12.06
C ASP A 143 7.10 -15.99 -11.99
N MET A 144 7.91 -15.21 -11.29
CA MET A 144 9.36 -15.37 -11.17
C MET A 144 9.82 -15.18 -9.70
N PRO A 145 9.33 -15.98 -8.74
CA PRO A 145 9.49 -15.73 -7.31
C PRO A 145 10.93 -15.79 -6.80
N GLY A 146 11.87 -16.38 -7.55
CA GLY A 146 13.30 -16.37 -7.21
C GLY A 146 14.08 -15.18 -7.78
N PHE A 147 13.42 -14.29 -8.53
CA PHE A 147 14.05 -13.17 -9.22
C PHE A 147 13.78 -11.85 -8.49
N TRP A 148 14.82 -11.11 -8.20
CA TRP A 148 14.80 -9.91 -7.36
C TRP A 148 15.26 -8.68 -8.14
N LEU A 149 14.56 -7.57 -7.96
CA LEU A 149 15.03 -6.28 -8.45
C LEU A 149 16.21 -5.81 -7.60
N GLY A 150 17.31 -5.42 -8.24
CA GLY A 150 18.50 -4.86 -7.60
C GLY A 150 19.41 -4.14 -8.60
N ASN A 151 20.37 -3.34 -8.12
CA ASN A 151 21.29 -2.61 -9.00
C ASN A 151 22.39 -3.53 -9.54
N THR A 152 22.15 -4.26 -10.61
CA THR A 152 23.14 -5.19 -11.18
C THR A 152 24.22 -4.51 -12.00
N SER A 153 24.03 -3.25 -12.43
CA SER A 153 25.06 -2.50 -13.17
C SER A 153 26.31 -2.24 -12.33
N GLY A 154 26.15 -2.06 -11.02
CA GLY A 154 27.24 -1.65 -10.11
C GLY A 154 27.72 -0.22 -10.33
N VAL A 155 27.02 0.56 -11.17
CA VAL A 155 27.37 1.94 -11.50
C VAL A 155 26.33 2.88 -10.88
N LYS A 156 26.76 4.10 -10.54
CA LYS A 156 25.89 5.18 -10.07
C LYS A 156 24.80 5.47 -11.13
N PRO A 157 23.50 5.40 -10.77
CA PRO A 157 22.41 5.72 -11.69
C PRO A 157 22.49 7.14 -12.25
N THR A 158 22.18 7.31 -13.54
CA THR A 158 22.23 8.60 -14.24
C THR A 158 20.91 9.02 -14.88
N VAL A 159 19.96 8.09 -15.01
CA VAL A 159 18.64 8.36 -15.58
C VAL A 159 17.77 8.99 -14.51
N SER A 160 17.18 10.15 -14.77
CA SER A 160 16.22 10.76 -13.83
C SER A 160 14.96 9.92 -13.71
N SER A 161 14.47 9.76 -12.48
CA SER A 161 13.15 9.15 -12.21
C SER A 161 12.06 10.04 -12.81
N GLN A 162 11.12 9.42 -13.53
CA GLN A 162 9.92 10.10 -14.02
C GLN A 162 8.86 10.26 -12.92
N VAL A 163 9.03 9.57 -11.78
CA VAL A 163 8.05 9.49 -10.69
C VAL A 163 8.30 10.59 -9.66
N HIS A 164 9.54 10.67 -9.15
CA HIS A 164 9.93 11.64 -8.13
C HIS A 164 11.01 12.60 -8.65
N PRO A 165 10.70 13.91 -8.79
CA PRO A 165 11.66 14.91 -9.22
C PRO A 165 12.94 14.92 -8.36
N GLY A 166 14.10 14.96 -9.01
CA GLY A 166 15.41 14.97 -8.33
C GLY A 166 15.90 13.60 -7.83
N SER A 167 15.15 12.52 -8.11
CA SER A 167 15.61 11.14 -7.90
C SER A 167 16.11 10.51 -9.19
N PHE A 168 16.95 9.47 -9.07
CA PHE A 168 17.51 8.72 -10.20
C PHE A 168 16.97 7.29 -10.24
N LEU A 169 16.66 6.77 -11.43
CA LEU A 169 16.14 5.43 -11.62
C LEU A 169 17.28 4.40 -11.53
N ALA A 170 17.28 3.58 -10.49
CA ALA A 170 18.23 2.49 -10.30
C ALA A 170 17.85 1.22 -11.07
N GLY A 171 16.56 0.99 -11.29
CA GLY A 171 16.01 -0.14 -12.02
C GLY A 171 14.49 -0.17 -11.95
N GLY A 172 13.85 -1.14 -12.60
CA GLY A 172 12.39 -1.20 -12.57
C GLY A 172 11.73 -2.32 -13.37
N ILE A 173 10.41 -2.39 -13.23
CA ILE A 173 9.53 -3.20 -14.06
C ILE A 173 8.59 -2.25 -14.78
N THR A 174 8.57 -2.27 -16.11
CA THR A 174 7.71 -1.42 -16.92
C THR A 174 6.82 -2.27 -17.81
N ALA A 175 5.51 -2.14 -17.64
CA ALA A 175 4.49 -2.78 -18.47
C ALA A 175 3.32 -1.82 -18.74
N PRO A 176 3.41 -0.99 -19.79
CA PRO A 176 2.43 0.06 -20.08
C PRO A 176 1.01 -0.47 -20.36
N GLU A 177 0.87 -1.69 -20.86
CA GLU A 177 -0.41 -2.37 -21.09
C GLU A 177 -0.96 -3.09 -19.84
N GLY A 178 -0.28 -2.92 -18.70
CA GLY A 178 -0.60 -3.59 -17.45
C GLY A 178 -0.23 -5.08 -17.40
N ILE A 179 -0.38 -5.65 -16.21
CA ILE A 179 -0.20 -7.08 -15.94
C ILE A 179 -1.33 -7.50 -14.99
N ASN A 180 -2.01 -8.62 -15.23
CA ASN A 180 -3.05 -9.08 -14.31
C ASN A 180 -2.43 -9.65 -13.02
N VAL A 181 -1.35 -10.44 -13.15
CA VAL A 181 -0.64 -11.04 -12.02
C VAL A 181 0.86 -10.84 -12.18
N LEU A 182 1.47 -10.10 -11.25
CA LEU A 182 2.91 -9.95 -11.13
C LEU A 182 3.38 -10.60 -9.82
N ARG A 183 4.16 -11.67 -9.94
CA ARG A 183 4.81 -12.34 -8.82
C ARG A 183 6.30 -12.44 -9.05
N PHE A 184 7.09 -11.91 -8.12
CA PHE A 184 8.55 -11.96 -8.16
C PHE A 184 9.12 -11.98 -6.74
N GLY A 185 10.43 -12.15 -6.60
CA GLY A 185 11.10 -12.22 -5.30
C GLY A 185 10.92 -10.93 -4.49
N GLY A 186 11.07 -9.78 -5.13
CA GLY A 186 10.90 -8.50 -4.48
C GLY A 186 11.97 -7.51 -4.89
N VAL A 187 12.21 -6.50 -4.06
CA VAL A 187 13.20 -5.45 -4.35
C VAL A 187 14.20 -5.39 -3.21
N ASN A 188 15.47 -5.35 -3.54
CA ASN A 188 16.55 -5.19 -2.59
C ASN A 188 17.47 -4.06 -3.05
N VAL A 189 17.32 -2.87 -2.47
CA VAL A 189 18.16 -1.71 -2.82
C VAL A 189 19.60 -1.82 -2.33
N ASP A 190 19.87 -2.69 -1.35
CA ASP A 190 21.20 -2.89 -0.77
C ASP A 190 22.06 -3.82 -1.63
N TYR A 191 21.43 -4.56 -2.56
CA TYR A 191 22.16 -5.43 -3.46
C TYR A 191 23.14 -4.62 -4.31
N THR A 192 24.41 -5.00 -4.21
CA THR A 192 25.50 -4.42 -4.99
C THR A 192 26.35 -5.56 -5.56
N PRO A 193 26.61 -5.58 -6.88
CA PRO A 193 27.44 -6.60 -7.49
C PRO A 193 28.89 -6.45 -7.04
N ALA A 194 29.66 -7.55 -7.08
CA ALA A 194 31.08 -7.53 -6.77
C ALA A 194 31.84 -6.47 -7.59
N GLY A 195 32.59 -5.60 -6.90
CA GLY A 195 33.31 -4.47 -7.52
C GLY A 195 32.43 -3.28 -7.93
N GLY A 196 31.12 -3.33 -7.67
CA GLY A 196 30.19 -2.23 -7.89
C GLY A 196 30.19 -1.21 -6.75
N THR A 197 29.58 -0.05 -7.00
CA THR A 197 29.35 1.01 -6.02
C THR A 197 27.97 0.85 -5.38
N PRO A 198 27.85 0.66 -4.06
CA PRO A 198 26.56 0.60 -3.38
C PRO A 198 25.75 1.88 -3.57
N LEU A 199 24.43 1.76 -3.73
CA LEU A 199 23.57 2.94 -3.92
C LEU A 199 23.66 3.91 -2.73
N THR A 200 23.82 3.39 -1.52
CA THR A 200 24.06 4.13 -0.28
C THR A 200 25.37 4.93 -0.24
N SER A 201 26.28 4.72 -1.21
CA SER A 201 27.51 5.50 -1.37
C SER A 201 27.48 6.48 -2.56
N THR A 202 26.38 6.53 -3.30
CA THR A 202 26.28 7.38 -4.52
C THR A 202 26.04 8.86 -4.25
N ALA A 203 25.74 9.23 -3.00
CA ALA A 203 25.38 10.60 -2.57
C ALA A 203 24.23 11.21 -3.40
N GLN A 204 23.25 10.40 -3.78
CA GLN A 204 22.05 10.84 -4.49
C GLN A 204 20.83 10.00 -4.09
N LYS A 205 19.63 10.52 -4.37
CA LYS A 205 18.39 9.77 -4.20
C LYS A 205 18.23 8.83 -5.38
N ASN A 206 18.10 7.52 -5.13
CA ASN A 206 17.72 6.57 -6.17
C ASN A 206 16.40 5.90 -5.84
N GLU A 207 15.76 5.40 -6.88
CA GLU A 207 14.46 4.78 -6.81
C GLU A 207 14.39 3.57 -7.75
N PHE A 208 13.72 2.51 -7.28
CA PHE A 208 13.22 1.45 -8.16
C PHE A 208 11.74 1.66 -8.43
N VAL A 209 11.34 1.57 -9.70
CA VAL A 209 9.95 1.82 -10.12
C VAL A 209 9.34 0.56 -10.74
N VAL A 210 8.22 0.12 -10.19
CA VAL A 210 7.34 -0.89 -10.81
C VAL A 210 6.14 -0.15 -11.38
N PHE A 211 6.21 0.16 -12.67
CA PHE A 211 5.18 0.90 -13.41
C PHE A 211 4.32 -0.04 -14.24
N LEU A 212 3.05 -0.19 -13.83
CA LEU A 212 2.08 -1.05 -14.49
C LEU A 212 0.89 -0.21 -14.97
N GLY A 213 0.61 -0.27 -16.26
CA GLY A 213 -0.57 0.38 -16.83
C GLY A 213 -1.86 -0.40 -16.58
N LEU A 214 -2.91 -0.06 -17.33
CA LEU A 214 -4.25 -0.59 -17.12
C LEU A 214 -4.38 -2.02 -17.68
N PRO A 215 -4.57 -3.06 -16.86
CA PRO A 215 -4.75 -4.42 -17.36
C PRO A 215 -6.13 -4.62 -18.04
N ILE A 216 -6.23 -5.64 -18.91
CA ILE A 216 -7.51 -6.04 -19.56
C ILE A 216 -8.58 -6.45 -18.55
N THR A 217 -8.14 -7.07 -17.45
CA THR A 217 -9.05 -7.61 -16.43
C THR A 217 -9.34 -6.55 -15.36
N THR A 218 -10.22 -6.88 -14.42
CA THR A 218 -10.73 -5.94 -13.41
C THR A 218 -9.67 -5.40 -12.44
N GLY A 219 -8.39 -5.77 -12.55
CA GLY A 219 -7.28 -5.16 -11.84
C GLY A 219 -6.01 -6.01 -11.81
N THR A 220 -4.96 -5.48 -11.19
CA THR A 220 -3.64 -6.11 -11.04
C THR A 220 -3.46 -6.74 -9.65
N SER A 221 -2.81 -7.89 -9.58
CA SER A 221 -2.35 -8.50 -8.33
C SER A 221 -0.82 -8.55 -8.31
N ILE A 222 -0.21 -8.02 -7.25
CA ILE A 222 1.24 -8.01 -7.04
C ILE A 222 1.54 -8.87 -5.81
N THR A 223 2.49 -9.79 -5.94
CA THR A 223 2.97 -10.62 -4.82
C THR A 223 4.49 -10.65 -4.82
N VAL A 224 5.08 -10.23 -3.72
CA VAL A 224 6.53 -10.24 -3.47
C VAL A 224 6.84 -10.99 -2.18
N ASP A 225 8.08 -11.45 -2.04
CA ASP A 225 8.59 -11.93 -0.76
C ASP A 225 8.90 -10.73 0.13
N SER A 226 9.87 -9.89 -0.23
CA SER A 226 10.15 -8.67 0.55
C SER A 226 10.53 -7.46 -0.28
N VAL A 227 10.37 -6.29 0.32
CA VAL A 227 10.87 -5.02 -0.23
C VAL A 227 11.81 -4.43 0.81
N THR A 228 13.07 -4.21 0.44
CA THR A 228 14.08 -3.57 1.28
C THR A 228 14.42 -2.21 0.68
N THR A 229 14.29 -1.17 1.49
CA THR A 229 14.63 0.23 1.21
C THR A 229 15.61 0.71 2.26
N ASP A 230 16.43 1.70 1.92
CA ASP A 230 17.46 2.22 2.84
C ASP A 230 17.61 3.74 2.71
N ALA A 231 18.14 4.36 3.75
CA ALA A 231 18.56 5.74 3.70
C ALA A 231 19.76 5.99 4.62
N SER A 232 20.67 6.83 4.14
CA SER A 232 21.78 7.35 4.93
C SER A 232 21.91 8.86 4.73
N SER A 233 22.51 9.53 5.72
CA SER A 233 22.92 10.93 5.59
C SER A 233 24.43 10.97 5.48
N ASP A 234 24.95 11.62 4.45
CA ASP A 234 26.38 11.88 4.33
C ASP A 234 26.65 13.37 4.56
N VAL A 235 27.60 13.67 5.43
CA VAL A 235 28.04 15.04 5.70
C VAL A 235 29.43 15.18 5.10
N THR A 236 29.50 15.71 3.89
CA THR A 236 30.79 16.06 3.29
C THR A 236 31.52 17.02 4.22
N SER A 237 32.78 16.72 4.56
CA SER A 237 33.59 17.57 5.46
C SER A 237 33.57 19.03 5.00
N GLY A 238 33.05 19.92 5.85
CA GLY A 238 32.91 21.36 5.56
C GLY A 238 31.52 21.81 5.09
N SER A 239 30.57 20.90 4.85
CA SER A 239 29.15 21.24 4.60
C SER A 239 28.35 21.21 5.90
N THR A 240 27.56 22.26 6.16
CA THR A 240 26.56 22.28 7.23
C THR A 240 25.23 21.65 6.81
N THR A 241 25.06 21.32 5.52
CA THR A 241 23.86 20.69 4.97
C THR A 241 24.14 19.22 4.66
N PRO A 242 23.53 18.26 5.38
CA PRO A 242 23.70 16.83 5.08
C PRO A 242 23.14 16.51 3.69
N THR A 243 23.89 15.76 2.89
CA THR A 243 23.36 15.17 1.65
C THR A 243 22.61 13.91 2.02
N ILE A 244 21.30 13.89 1.74
CA ILE A 244 20.46 12.74 2.10
C ILE A 244 20.49 11.74 0.93
N ASN A 245 20.99 10.55 1.22
CA ASN A 245 21.06 9.44 0.30
C ASN A 245 19.86 8.51 0.56
N GLN A 246 18.90 8.47 -0.36
CA GLN A 246 17.63 7.77 -0.18
C GLN A 246 17.46 6.70 -1.25
N GLN A 247 17.05 5.50 -0.84
CA GLN A 247 16.81 4.37 -1.73
C GLN A 247 15.36 3.93 -1.58
N SER A 248 14.49 4.43 -2.46
CA SER A 248 13.05 4.16 -2.41
C SER A 248 12.60 3.11 -3.42
N VAL A 249 11.41 2.56 -3.19
CA VAL A 249 10.74 1.63 -4.09
C VAL A 249 9.30 2.08 -4.29
N THR A 250 8.87 2.25 -5.55
CA THR A 250 7.52 2.68 -5.87
C THR A 250 6.83 1.69 -6.78
N PHE A 251 5.73 1.11 -6.31
CA PHE A 251 4.76 0.37 -7.10
C PHE A 251 3.68 1.35 -7.57
N LEU A 252 3.78 1.79 -8.82
CA LEU A 252 2.85 2.71 -9.45
C LEU A 252 1.96 1.95 -10.44
N VAL A 253 0.71 1.73 -10.06
CA VAL A 253 -0.26 0.97 -10.86
C VAL A 253 -1.40 1.87 -11.30
N THR A 254 -1.65 1.94 -12.61
CA THR A 254 -2.79 2.64 -13.17
C THR A 254 -4.04 1.75 -13.11
N GLY A 255 -5.11 2.28 -12.50
CA GLY A 255 -6.35 1.54 -12.27
C GLY A 255 -6.32 0.70 -11.01
N ARG A 256 -7.11 -0.38 -10.98
CA ARG A 256 -7.37 -1.14 -9.75
C ARG A 256 -6.25 -2.11 -9.40
N ILE A 257 -5.78 -2.06 -8.14
CA ILE A 257 -5.01 -3.14 -7.51
C ILE A 257 -6.00 -4.07 -6.79
N ASN A 258 -6.09 -5.33 -7.20
CA ASN A 258 -6.90 -6.32 -6.50
C ASN A 258 -6.23 -6.77 -5.20
N LEU A 259 -4.92 -7.04 -5.27
CA LEU A 259 -4.11 -7.49 -4.16
C LEU A 259 -2.69 -6.94 -4.31
N PHE A 260 -2.18 -6.29 -3.27
CA PHE A 260 -0.75 -6.17 -3.04
C PHE A 260 -0.40 -7.04 -1.83
N GLN A 261 0.55 -7.95 -2.01
CA GLN A 261 1.02 -8.84 -0.95
C GLN A 261 2.54 -8.85 -0.86
N ALA A 262 3.06 -8.72 0.35
CA ALA A 262 4.46 -8.92 0.70
C ALA A 262 4.56 -9.81 1.95
N ASN A 263 5.62 -10.62 2.08
CA ASN A 263 5.94 -11.25 3.36
C ASN A 263 6.58 -10.27 4.33
N ALA A 264 7.33 -9.27 3.87
CA ALA A 264 7.84 -8.19 4.72
C ALA A 264 8.17 -6.93 3.92
N ILE A 265 8.14 -5.77 4.59
CA ILE A 265 8.60 -4.49 4.04
C ILE A 265 9.58 -3.89 5.04
N TYR A 266 10.82 -3.72 4.62
CA TYR A 266 11.90 -3.16 5.41
C TYR A 266 12.31 -1.81 4.84
N GLY A 267 12.23 -0.80 5.68
CA GLY A 267 12.75 0.54 5.47
C GLY A 267 13.32 1.12 6.75
N ASN A 268 13.79 2.36 6.67
CA ASN A 268 14.42 3.05 7.80
C ASN A 268 13.47 3.18 9.01
N THR A 269 13.95 2.75 10.18
CA THR A 269 13.23 2.74 11.47
C THR A 269 13.67 3.85 12.43
N THR A 270 14.49 4.80 11.97
CA THR A 270 14.99 5.91 12.81
C THR A 270 13.83 6.67 13.49
N SER A 271 14.01 7.01 14.77
CA SER A 271 12.98 7.69 15.56
C SER A 271 12.69 9.11 15.06
N GLY A 272 11.42 9.54 15.14
CA GLY A 272 11.01 10.91 14.80
C GLY A 272 10.85 11.17 13.30
N LEU A 273 10.94 10.13 12.47
CA LEU A 273 10.54 10.19 11.08
C LEU A 273 9.01 10.30 10.99
N ALA A 274 8.52 11.18 10.13
CA ALA A 274 7.15 11.03 9.66
C ALA A 274 7.12 9.87 8.65
N PRO A 275 6.01 9.11 8.54
CA PRO A 275 5.92 8.11 7.49
C PRO A 275 6.10 8.78 6.12
N SER A 276 6.73 8.08 5.16
CA SER A 276 7.15 8.60 3.85
C SER A 276 8.36 9.56 3.87
N GLN A 277 8.96 9.82 5.04
CA GLN A 277 10.17 10.63 5.21
C GLN A 277 11.35 9.80 5.73
N PHE A 278 12.55 10.17 5.30
CA PHE A 278 13.81 9.52 5.72
C PHE A 278 14.69 10.36 6.65
N ASN A 279 14.40 11.65 6.86
CA ASN A 279 15.16 12.49 7.77
C ASN A 279 14.24 13.43 8.56
N SER A 280 14.25 13.31 9.89
CA SER A 280 13.50 14.16 10.81
C SER A 280 14.04 15.58 10.93
N SER A 281 15.25 15.84 10.43
CA SER A 281 15.93 17.15 10.43
C SER A 281 15.93 17.85 9.07
N SER A 282 15.41 17.23 8.01
CA SER A 282 15.35 17.85 6.68
C SER A 282 14.24 18.89 6.61
N THR A 283 14.58 20.14 6.31
CA THR A 283 13.60 21.20 6.02
C THR A 283 12.93 21.05 4.64
N ALA A 284 13.49 20.20 3.77
CA ALA A 284 12.91 19.85 2.47
C ALA A 284 12.32 18.44 2.54
N THR A 285 11.02 18.32 2.27
CA THR A 285 10.34 17.02 2.18
C THR A 285 10.87 16.23 0.98
N SER A 286 11.06 14.93 1.16
CA SER A 286 11.58 14.07 0.11
C SER A 286 11.00 12.67 0.24
N PRO A 287 10.53 12.08 -0.86
CA PRO A 287 9.90 10.77 -0.86
C PRO A 287 10.89 9.69 -0.41
N GLY A 288 10.40 8.79 0.44
CA GLY A 288 11.19 7.75 1.02
C GLY A 288 10.41 6.50 1.45
N GLY A 289 11.10 5.37 1.39
CA GLY A 289 10.57 4.07 1.79
C GLY A 289 9.90 3.35 0.63
N THR A 290 8.93 2.51 0.97
CA THR A 290 8.14 1.75 -0.02
C THR A 290 6.79 2.41 -0.24
N TYR A 291 6.45 2.65 -1.51
CA TYR A 291 5.17 3.20 -1.93
C TYR A 291 4.35 2.18 -2.71
N VAL A 292 3.08 2.03 -2.36
CA VAL A 292 2.09 1.32 -3.18
C VAL A 292 1.00 2.30 -3.56
N VAL A 293 0.96 2.63 -4.85
CA VAL A 293 0.09 3.66 -5.40
C VAL A 293 -0.82 3.02 -6.43
N SER A 294 -2.13 3.11 -6.19
CA SER A 294 -3.14 2.89 -7.21
C SER A 294 -3.61 4.25 -7.68
N GLN A 295 -3.15 4.64 -8.86
CA GLN A 295 -3.50 5.93 -9.43
C GLN A 295 -4.68 5.80 -10.41
N GLY A 296 -5.43 6.88 -10.51
CA GLY A 296 -6.41 7.02 -11.55
C GLY A 296 -5.77 7.31 -12.90
N GLY A 297 -6.61 7.28 -13.92
CA GLY A 297 -6.27 7.63 -15.29
C GLY A 297 -7.59 7.79 -16.03
N ALA A 298 -7.84 6.95 -17.03
CA ALA A 298 -9.19 6.82 -17.59
C ALA A 298 -10.19 6.09 -16.66
N VAL A 299 -9.73 5.55 -15.52
CA VAL A 299 -10.54 4.88 -14.49
C VAL A 299 -10.12 5.36 -13.10
N THR A 300 -10.96 5.12 -12.08
CA THR A 300 -10.63 5.45 -10.67
C THR A 300 -9.62 4.45 -10.09
N GLY A 301 -8.55 4.95 -9.47
CA GLY A 301 -7.61 4.11 -8.69
C GLY A 301 -8.29 3.53 -7.46
N GLN A 302 -8.18 2.22 -7.24
CA GLN A 302 -8.74 1.52 -6.07
C GLN A 302 -7.84 0.36 -5.66
N ILE A 303 -7.78 0.10 -4.36
CA ILE A 303 -7.07 -1.04 -3.79
C ILE A 303 -8.05 -1.95 -3.07
N GLY A 304 -8.11 -3.21 -3.49
CA GLY A 304 -8.90 -4.25 -2.84
C GLY A 304 -8.27 -4.71 -1.53
N TYR A 305 -7.06 -5.23 -1.60
CA TYR A 305 -6.31 -5.73 -0.45
C TYR A 305 -4.86 -5.26 -0.48
N VAL A 306 -4.39 -4.78 0.67
CA VAL A 306 -2.97 -4.72 1.02
C VAL A 306 -2.72 -5.69 2.15
N ARG A 307 -1.78 -6.61 1.98
CA ARG A 307 -1.40 -7.61 2.99
C ARG A 307 0.10 -7.67 3.14
N VAL A 308 0.61 -7.29 4.31
CA VAL A 308 2.00 -7.51 4.70
C VAL A 308 2.05 -8.58 5.76
N GLY A 309 2.81 -9.64 5.47
CA GLY A 309 2.83 -10.83 6.27
C GLY A 309 3.50 -10.64 7.64
N GLY A 310 4.70 -10.09 7.59
CA GLY A 310 5.55 -9.78 8.72
C GLY A 310 5.57 -8.27 8.94
N ASP A 311 6.75 -7.78 9.26
CA ASP A 311 6.95 -6.40 9.66
C ASP A 311 6.83 -5.47 8.45
N ALA A 312 6.37 -4.25 8.73
CA ALA A 312 6.26 -3.18 7.75
C ALA A 312 6.87 -1.91 8.32
N THR A 313 8.00 -1.49 7.74
CA THR A 313 8.70 -0.27 8.16
C THR A 313 8.88 0.70 6.99
N ASN A 314 8.62 1.99 7.24
CA ASN A 314 8.58 3.06 6.25
C ASN A 314 7.78 2.71 4.98
N PHE A 315 6.50 2.40 5.19
CA PHE A 315 5.60 1.88 4.17
C PHE A 315 4.41 2.81 3.97
N THR A 316 4.20 3.29 2.75
CA THR A 316 3.11 4.21 2.40
C THR A 316 2.22 3.60 1.33
N VAL A 317 0.90 3.62 1.58
CA VAL A 317 -0.11 3.19 0.60
C VAL A 317 -1.11 4.31 0.37
N LEU A 318 -1.40 4.58 -0.90
CA LEU A 318 -2.39 5.57 -1.27
C LEU A 318 -3.16 5.20 -2.54
N ALA A 319 -4.41 5.65 -2.61
CA ALA A 319 -5.25 5.57 -3.78
C ALA A 319 -5.58 6.97 -4.29
N LEU A 320 -5.49 7.19 -5.60
CA LEU A 320 -5.74 8.48 -6.23
C LEU A 320 -6.87 8.39 -7.28
N PRO A 321 -7.70 9.43 -7.41
CA PRO A 321 -8.73 9.49 -8.45
C PRO A 321 -8.17 9.72 -9.85
N VAL A 322 -6.96 10.29 -9.96
CA VAL A 322 -6.24 10.62 -11.19
C VAL A 322 -4.79 10.13 -11.12
N ASP A 323 -4.02 10.35 -12.19
CA ASP A 323 -2.59 10.04 -12.20
C ASP A 323 -1.79 10.95 -11.27
N VAL A 324 -0.60 10.50 -10.85
CA VAL A 324 0.26 11.23 -9.90
C VAL A 324 0.81 12.56 -10.44
N PHE A 325 0.64 12.85 -11.72
CA PHE A 325 1.16 14.06 -12.36
C PHE A 325 0.07 15.12 -12.61
N THR A 326 -1.20 14.73 -12.46
CA THR A 326 -2.36 15.57 -12.75
C THR A 326 -3.02 16.03 -11.46
N ALA A 327 -3.24 17.34 -11.33
CA ALA A 327 -4.01 17.89 -10.23
C ALA A 327 -5.51 17.58 -10.44
N SER A 328 -6.19 17.09 -9.40
CA SER A 328 -7.64 16.87 -9.41
C SER A 328 -8.32 17.42 -8.17
N GLY A 329 -9.62 17.72 -8.30
CA GLY A 329 -10.49 17.93 -7.14
C GLY A 329 -10.91 16.60 -6.49
N ASP A 330 -11.48 16.70 -5.28
CA ASP A 330 -12.04 15.56 -4.54
C ASP A 330 -13.29 15.01 -5.26
N SER A 331 -13.11 14.13 -6.24
CA SER A 331 -14.19 13.45 -6.94
C SER A 331 -13.70 12.13 -7.57
N LEU A 332 -14.58 11.12 -7.54
CA LEU A 332 -14.36 9.67 -7.75
C LEU A 332 -13.77 8.98 -6.52
N ASP A 333 -14.30 7.79 -6.18
CA ASP A 333 -14.15 6.98 -4.94
C ASP A 333 -12.85 6.14 -4.90
N PRO A 334 -11.69 6.70 -4.48
CA PRO A 334 -10.41 6.01 -4.50
C PRO A 334 -10.19 5.38 -3.13
N LYS A 335 -10.62 4.14 -2.99
CA LYS A 335 -10.68 3.45 -1.71
C LYS A 335 -9.59 2.40 -1.55
N ILE A 336 -9.23 2.14 -0.30
CA ILE A 336 -8.41 1.00 0.11
C ILE A 336 -9.31 0.12 0.98
N THR A 337 -9.91 -0.90 0.38
CA THR A 337 -10.98 -1.67 1.03
C THR A 337 -10.45 -2.43 2.25
N ASN A 338 -9.31 -3.09 2.11
CA ASN A 338 -8.70 -3.88 3.19
C ASN A 338 -7.21 -3.57 3.31
N PHE A 339 -6.76 -3.26 4.52
CA PHE A 339 -5.37 -3.01 4.84
C PHE A 339 -4.96 -3.84 6.05
N MET A 340 -4.02 -4.75 5.85
CA MET A 340 -3.65 -5.76 6.85
C MET A 340 -2.13 -5.85 6.97
N ILE A 341 -1.62 -5.65 8.19
CA ILE A 341 -0.21 -5.89 8.51
C ILE A 341 -0.17 -6.88 9.67
N GLY A 342 0.51 -8.00 9.49
CA GLY A 342 0.64 -9.00 10.54
C GLY A 342 1.67 -8.61 11.60
N GLY A 343 2.85 -8.16 11.17
CA GLY A 343 4.00 -7.93 12.04
C GLY A 343 4.00 -6.58 12.74
N GLU A 344 5.19 -6.19 13.19
CA GLU A 344 5.42 -4.88 13.77
C GLU A 344 5.31 -3.79 12.70
N THR A 345 4.79 -2.63 13.11
CA THR A 345 4.68 -1.44 12.26
C THR A 345 5.61 -0.37 12.79
N ASN A 346 6.24 0.38 11.88
CA ASN A 346 6.95 1.61 12.22
C ASN A 346 6.98 2.52 10.99
N ASN A 347 6.52 3.77 11.11
CA ASN A 347 6.41 4.69 9.98
C ASN A 347 5.51 4.14 8.87
N VAL A 348 4.29 3.70 9.21
CA VAL A 348 3.33 3.19 8.22
C VAL A 348 2.27 4.25 7.93
N MET A 349 1.97 4.49 6.66
CA MET A 349 0.92 5.42 6.25
C MET A 349 -0.06 4.80 5.27
N MET A 350 -1.33 5.14 5.48
CA MET A 350 -2.43 4.82 4.59
C MET A 350 -3.26 6.07 4.31
N VAL A 351 -3.40 6.44 3.04
CA VAL A 351 -4.30 7.51 2.60
C VAL A 351 -5.36 6.93 1.65
N ALA A 352 -6.62 6.92 2.09
CA ALA A 352 -7.74 6.34 1.34
C ALA A 352 -8.90 7.34 1.20
N PRO A 353 -8.89 8.20 0.15
CA PRO A 353 -9.90 9.23 -0.04
C PRO A 353 -11.34 8.72 -0.17
N GLY A 354 -11.54 7.46 -0.59
CA GLY A 354 -12.85 6.81 -0.73
C GLY A 354 -13.24 5.93 0.46
N GLY A 355 -12.42 5.91 1.52
CA GLY A 355 -12.70 5.12 2.72
C GLY A 355 -11.99 3.76 2.78
N SER A 356 -12.16 3.11 3.92
CA SER A 356 -11.68 1.76 4.19
C SER A 356 -12.73 0.94 4.93
N ARG A 357 -12.74 -0.37 4.67
CA ARG A 357 -13.65 -1.29 5.36
C ARG A 357 -12.94 -1.96 6.52
N ASP A 358 -11.85 -2.66 6.25
CA ASP A 358 -11.16 -3.50 7.24
C ASP A 358 -9.69 -3.11 7.32
N VAL A 359 -9.31 -2.49 8.44
CA VAL A 359 -7.94 -2.12 8.76
C VAL A 359 -7.49 -2.92 9.97
N SER A 360 -6.40 -3.67 9.85
CA SER A 360 -5.98 -4.60 10.91
C SER A 360 -4.47 -4.71 11.09
N PHE A 361 -4.06 -4.77 12.35
CA PHE A 361 -2.67 -4.85 12.79
C PHE A 361 -2.47 -6.03 13.75
N GLY A 362 -1.64 -6.98 13.35
CA GLY A 362 -1.38 -8.19 14.10
C GLY A 362 -0.56 -7.93 15.36
N GLN A 363 0.55 -7.17 15.31
CA GLN A 363 1.35 -6.88 16.50
C GLN A 363 1.07 -5.53 17.19
N GLY A 364 0.12 -4.75 16.66
CA GLY A 364 -0.19 -3.42 17.15
C GLY A 364 0.15 -2.34 16.14
N MET A 365 -0.28 -1.12 16.44
CA MET A 365 0.07 0.06 15.66
C MET A 365 1.20 0.78 16.38
N ASP A 366 2.34 0.94 15.74
CA ASP A 366 3.40 1.84 16.22
C ASP A 366 3.79 2.78 15.09
N ASN A 367 3.65 4.07 15.38
CA ASN A 367 3.89 5.16 14.44
C ASN A 367 3.14 4.96 13.10
N VAL A 368 1.84 4.74 13.20
CA VAL A 368 0.94 4.54 12.06
C VAL A 368 0.09 5.79 11.82
N VAL A 369 -0.01 6.24 10.57
CA VAL A 369 -0.88 7.34 10.13
C VAL A 369 -1.94 6.82 9.17
N ILE A 370 -3.22 7.02 9.47
CA ILE A 370 -4.34 6.64 8.61
C ILE A 370 -5.21 7.87 8.37
N ASN A 371 -5.28 8.33 7.11
CA ASN A 371 -6.17 9.40 6.68
C ASN A 371 -7.17 8.83 5.68
N THR A 372 -8.46 8.89 6.00
CA THR A 372 -9.48 8.25 5.16
C THR A 372 -10.85 8.90 5.30
N GLN A 373 -11.76 8.58 4.39
CA GLN A 373 -13.13 9.09 4.48
C GLN A 373 -13.94 8.41 5.58
N PHE A 374 -13.83 7.10 5.73
CA PHE A 374 -14.50 6.31 6.78
C PHE A 374 -13.70 5.03 7.05
N ILE A 375 -13.92 4.43 8.22
CA ILE A 375 -13.42 3.10 8.57
C ILE A 375 -14.55 2.29 9.17
N SER A 376 -14.85 1.11 8.62
CA SER A 376 -15.84 0.22 9.27
C SER A 376 -15.24 -0.54 10.45
N HIS A 377 -14.04 -1.11 10.30
CA HIS A 377 -13.37 -1.86 11.34
C HIS A 377 -11.88 -1.50 11.41
N LEU A 378 -11.44 -1.03 12.57
CA LEU A 378 -10.04 -0.86 12.92
C LEU A 378 -9.69 -1.80 14.07
N HIS A 379 -8.78 -2.74 13.83
CA HIS A 379 -8.38 -3.74 14.80
C HIS A 379 -6.87 -3.76 15.03
N ALA A 380 -6.45 -3.82 16.29
CA ALA A 380 -5.06 -4.08 16.66
C ALA A 380 -5.03 -5.08 17.82
N ASN A 381 -4.29 -6.19 17.72
CA ASN A 381 -4.25 -7.18 18.83
C ASN A 381 -3.54 -6.64 20.07
N ARG A 382 -2.62 -5.69 19.89
CA ARG A 382 -2.01 -4.93 20.96
C ARG A 382 -2.68 -3.55 21.01
N GLY A 383 -1.88 -2.54 21.29
CA GLY A 383 -2.29 -1.17 21.38
C GLY A 383 -2.00 -0.37 20.12
N ALA A 384 -2.10 0.95 20.29
CA ALA A 384 -1.57 1.93 19.36
C ALA A 384 -0.63 2.88 20.11
N VAL A 385 0.57 3.08 19.57
CA VAL A 385 1.61 3.94 20.13
C VAL A 385 2.00 4.97 19.07
N ASN A 386 2.06 6.25 19.45
CA ASN A 386 2.45 7.36 18.55
C ASN A 386 1.69 7.37 17.21
N SER A 387 0.44 6.87 17.19
CA SER A 387 -0.31 6.63 15.96
C SER A 387 -1.46 7.62 15.81
N SER A 388 -1.80 7.96 14.57
CA SER A 388 -2.86 8.91 14.23
C SER A 388 -3.84 8.27 13.25
N VAL A 389 -5.13 8.29 13.57
CA VAL A 389 -6.20 7.80 12.73
C VAL A 389 -7.24 8.90 12.58
N THR A 390 -7.47 9.36 11.36
CA THR A 390 -8.41 10.43 11.05
C THR A 390 -9.37 9.99 9.95
N ALA A 391 -10.66 9.96 10.29
CA ALA A 391 -11.74 9.70 9.35
C ALA A 391 -12.58 10.95 9.10
N SER A 392 -12.86 11.30 7.83
CA SER A 392 -13.70 12.45 7.52
C SER A 392 -15.17 12.29 7.91
N ARG A 393 -15.63 11.04 8.00
CA ARG A 393 -16.99 10.65 8.41
C ARG A 393 -16.94 9.85 9.70
N THR A 394 -17.07 8.53 9.64
CA THR A 394 -17.21 7.67 10.82
C THR A 394 -16.08 6.67 10.95
N ILE A 395 -15.81 6.26 12.19
CA ILE A 395 -15.05 5.05 12.51
C ILE A 395 -16.03 4.12 13.24
N ASP A 396 -16.64 3.19 12.51
CA ASP A 396 -17.78 2.43 13.03
C ASP A 396 -17.38 1.53 14.21
N SER A 397 -16.18 0.93 14.16
CA SER A 397 -15.66 0.08 15.24
C SER A 397 -14.13 0.18 15.34
N VAL A 398 -13.63 0.46 16.54
CA VAL A 398 -12.23 0.36 16.94
C VAL A 398 -12.09 -0.69 18.03
N VAL A 399 -11.21 -1.67 17.85
CA VAL A 399 -10.88 -2.66 18.88
C VAL A 399 -9.36 -2.74 19.04
N LEU A 400 -8.88 -2.36 20.22
CA LEU A 400 -7.47 -2.43 20.61
C LEU A 400 -7.33 -3.45 21.76
N GLY A 401 -6.45 -4.42 21.59
CA GLY A 401 -6.15 -5.43 22.59
C GLY A 401 -5.09 -5.01 23.63
N GLY A 402 -4.60 -3.77 23.56
CA GLY A 402 -3.63 -3.19 24.50
C GLY A 402 -3.81 -1.68 24.64
N ASP A 403 -2.76 -0.99 25.08
CA ASP A 403 -2.81 0.42 25.45
C ASP A 403 -2.93 1.37 24.25
N LEU A 404 -3.61 2.49 24.42
CA LEU A 404 -3.59 3.62 23.50
C LEU A 404 -2.66 4.68 24.09
N VAL A 405 -1.48 4.88 23.50
CA VAL A 405 -0.42 5.73 24.05
C VAL A 405 0.02 6.79 23.03
N ASN A 406 0.07 8.05 23.43
CA ASN A 406 0.52 9.17 22.58
C ASN A 406 -0.18 9.20 21.20
N SER A 407 -1.44 8.80 21.14
CA SER A 407 -2.13 8.51 19.88
C SER A 407 -3.41 9.32 19.70
N LEU A 408 -3.81 9.52 18.46
CA LEU A 408 -5.00 10.28 18.05
C LEU A 408 -5.95 9.35 17.28
N ILE A 409 -7.22 9.31 17.68
CA ILE A 409 -8.30 8.62 16.93
C ILE A 409 -9.46 9.59 16.74
N GLN A 410 -9.67 10.02 15.51
CA GLN A 410 -10.48 11.18 15.18
C GLN A 410 -11.49 10.88 14.07
N SER A 411 -12.71 11.39 14.20
CA SER A 411 -13.79 11.19 13.23
C SER A 411 -14.58 12.49 13.00
N GLY A 412 -15.04 12.72 11.76
CA GLY A 412 -15.83 13.89 11.38
C GLY A 412 -15.01 15.14 11.03
N TYR A 413 -13.70 15.01 10.87
CA TYR A 413 -12.82 16.14 10.53
C TYR A 413 -12.64 16.23 9.01
N THR A 414 -12.85 17.40 8.44
CA THR A 414 -12.60 17.63 7.01
C THR A 414 -11.11 17.46 6.75
N GLN A 415 -10.81 16.67 5.73
CA GLN A 415 -9.46 16.37 5.26
C GLN A 415 -9.44 16.64 3.77
N THR A 416 -8.33 17.17 3.27
CA THR A 416 -8.09 17.36 1.84
C THR A 416 -7.46 16.09 1.26
N LEU A 417 -8.16 14.95 1.41
CA LEU A 417 -7.60 13.60 1.27
C LEU A 417 -6.88 13.34 -0.05
N VAL A 418 -7.38 13.88 -1.17
CA VAL A 418 -6.68 13.72 -2.46
C VAL A 418 -5.37 14.49 -2.47
N SER A 419 -5.34 15.72 -1.94
CA SER A 419 -4.11 16.50 -1.85
C SER A 419 -3.15 15.98 -0.76
N ASP A 420 -3.69 15.41 0.31
CA ASP A 420 -2.92 14.73 1.36
C ASP A 420 -2.25 13.48 0.79
N ALA A 421 -2.91 12.78 -0.14
CA ALA A 421 -2.32 11.66 -0.87
C ALA A 421 -1.26 12.14 -1.87
N ASN A 422 -1.61 13.11 -2.72
CA ASN A 422 -0.70 13.69 -3.69
C ASN A 422 -1.15 15.09 -4.13
N SER A 423 -0.23 16.05 -4.06
CA SER A 423 -0.35 17.35 -4.70
C SER A 423 0.80 17.49 -5.69
N PRO A 424 0.57 17.33 -7.01
CA PRO A 424 1.65 17.38 -7.99
C PRO A 424 2.39 18.72 -7.93
N GLY A 425 3.72 18.65 -7.95
CA GLY A 425 4.56 19.84 -8.09
C GLY A 425 4.54 20.37 -9.52
N SER A 426 4.91 21.63 -9.72
CA SER A 426 5.31 22.09 -11.05
C SER A 426 6.67 21.49 -11.43
N THR A 427 7.08 21.58 -12.69
CA THR A 427 8.40 21.13 -13.17
C THR A 427 9.60 21.72 -12.42
N PHE A 428 9.38 22.75 -11.58
CA PHE A 428 10.42 23.45 -10.82
C PHE A 428 10.16 23.50 -9.30
N SER A 429 9.11 22.84 -8.78
CA SER A 429 8.81 22.77 -7.34
C SER A 429 8.55 21.33 -6.92
N ALA A 430 9.03 20.94 -5.73
CA ALA A 430 8.58 19.71 -5.11
C ALA A 430 7.05 19.75 -4.95
N GLY A 431 6.38 18.66 -5.30
CA GLY A 431 4.95 18.47 -4.99
C GLY A 431 4.71 18.34 -3.49
N GLY A 432 3.45 18.39 -3.10
CA GLY A 432 2.98 18.10 -1.74
C GLY A 432 2.38 16.71 -1.59
N GLY A 433 1.92 16.40 -0.38
CA GLY A 433 1.25 15.14 -0.05
C GLY A 433 2.18 13.95 0.22
N ALA A 434 1.59 12.86 0.67
CA ALA A 434 2.25 11.64 1.13
C ALA A 434 3.16 11.03 0.06
N PHE A 435 2.72 11.06 -1.20
CA PHE A 435 3.49 10.61 -2.35
C PHE A 435 4.84 11.34 -2.46
N ASN A 436 4.87 12.65 -2.20
CA ASN A 436 6.09 13.47 -2.30
C ASN A 436 6.87 13.56 -0.96
N GLY A 437 6.62 12.66 -0.01
CA GLY A 437 7.30 12.66 1.28
C GLY A 437 6.79 13.73 2.26
N VAL A 438 5.57 14.25 2.05
CA VAL A 438 4.92 15.17 3.00
C VAL A 438 3.89 14.40 3.80
N ALA A 439 4.11 14.22 5.10
CA ALA A 439 3.09 13.60 5.93
C ALA A 439 1.85 14.49 6.03
N PRO A 440 0.63 13.92 6.01
CA PRO A 440 -0.58 14.68 6.23
C PRO A 440 -0.52 15.45 7.55
N PRO A 441 -1.09 16.66 7.61
CA PRO A 441 -1.08 17.44 8.84
C PRO A 441 -1.80 16.68 9.95
N ASN A 442 -1.20 16.64 11.14
CA ASN A 442 -1.91 16.15 12.32
C ASN A 442 -3.01 17.16 12.66
N ILE A 443 -4.25 16.69 12.78
CA ILE A 443 -5.37 17.54 13.22
C ILE A 443 -5.33 17.64 14.75
N ARG A 444 -4.39 18.44 15.27
CA ARG A 444 -4.10 18.61 16.71
C ARG A 444 -4.99 19.64 17.39
N ASP A 445 -6.30 19.50 17.22
CA ASP A 445 -7.34 20.41 17.71
C ASP A 445 -7.54 21.71 16.93
N ARG A 446 -8.73 22.31 17.13
CA ARG A 446 -9.13 23.61 16.55
C ARG A 446 -8.11 24.67 16.91
N VAL A 447 -7.23 25.03 15.99
CA VAL A 447 -6.53 26.31 16.09
C VAL A 447 -7.61 27.38 15.95
N GLN A 448 -8.10 27.92 17.08
CA GLN A 448 -8.78 29.20 17.08
C GLN A 448 -7.74 30.23 16.64
N ASN A 449 -7.66 30.44 15.32
CA ASN A 449 -6.85 31.50 14.80
C ASN A 449 -7.55 32.81 15.16
N THR A 450 -7.04 33.54 16.15
CA THR A 450 -7.46 34.91 16.50
C THR A 450 -6.98 35.90 15.44
N PHE A 451 -7.33 35.67 14.18
CA PHE A 451 -7.24 36.67 13.12
C PHE A 451 -8.65 37.06 12.69
N ALA A 452 -8.92 38.36 12.75
CA ALA A 452 -10.14 38.97 12.30
C ALA A 452 -10.44 38.57 10.84
N GLY A 453 -11.56 37.90 10.63
CA GLY A 453 -12.11 37.61 9.30
C GLY A 453 -11.83 36.18 8.80
N GLY A 454 -12.73 35.26 9.15
CA GLY A 454 -12.96 34.03 8.39
C GLY A 454 -12.16 32.80 8.81
N SER A 455 -12.55 32.15 9.90
CA SER A 455 -12.31 30.72 10.07
C SER A 455 -13.55 29.97 9.58
N LEU A 456 -13.42 29.24 8.47
CA LEU A 456 -14.39 28.21 8.09
C LEU A 456 -14.06 26.95 8.89
N PRO A 457 -15.00 26.37 9.67
CA PRO A 457 -14.75 25.10 10.35
C PRO A 457 -14.31 24.01 9.37
N THR A 458 -13.18 23.35 9.66
CA THR A 458 -12.63 22.22 8.88
C THR A 458 -13.29 20.90 9.31
N ALA A 459 -14.60 20.88 9.47
CA ALA A 459 -15.30 19.80 10.16
C ALA A 459 -16.67 19.52 9.52
N HIS A 460 -17.00 18.24 9.34
CA HIS A 460 -18.35 17.81 8.97
C HIS A 460 -19.14 17.44 10.23
N GLY A 461 -20.39 17.89 10.32
CA GLY A 461 -21.28 17.47 11.40
C GLY A 461 -21.65 15.99 11.26
N GLY A 462 -21.40 15.17 12.29
CA GLY A 462 -21.99 13.83 12.41
C GLY A 462 -21.06 12.63 12.25
N GLY A 463 -19.83 12.70 12.76
CA GLY A 463 -18.98 11.52 12.96
C GLY A 463 -19.44 10.62 14.12
N GLY A 464 -18.80 9.46 14.26
CA GLY A 464 -19.12 8.49 15.31
C GLY A 464 -17.97 7.52 15.53
N ILE A 465 -17.71 7.18 16.79
CA ILE A 465 -16.70 6.19 17.19
C ILE A 465 -17.30 5.19 18.18
N ASN A 466 -17.20 3.90 17.88
CA ASN A 466 -17.40 2.85 18.87
C ASN A 466 -16.07 2.18 19.19
N ALA A 467 -15.54 2.44 20.38
CA ALA A 467 -14.21 1.97 20.80
C ALA A 467 -14.29 0.87 21.85
N ARG A 468 -13.39 -0.11 21.74
CA ARG A 468 -13.14 -1.15 22.75
C ARG A 468 -11.63 -1.23 22.95
N ILE A 469 -11.17 -0.89 24.16
CA ILE A 469 -9.75 -0.80 24.48
C ILE A 469 -9.48 -1.69 25.71
N ALA A 470 -8.71 -2.76 25.52
CA ALA A 470 -8.33 -3.67 26.60
C ALA A 470 -7.19 -3.14 27.49
N GLY A 471 -6.44 -2.15 27.00
CA GLY A 471 -5.42 -1.46 27.79
C GLY A 471 -5.88 -0.13 28.39
N SER A 472 -4.90 0.64 28.84
CA SER A 472 -5.04 2.02 29.32
C SER A 472 -5.05 3.02 28.16
N VAL A 473 -5.64 4.19 28.37
CA VAL A 473 -5.59 5.33 27.45
C VAL A 473 -4.70 6.40 28.07
N VAL A 474 -3.49 6.54 27.56
CA VAL A 474 -2.46 7.41 28.12
C VAL A 474 -2.04 8.44 27.09
N ASN A 475 -2.04 9.73 27.46
CA ASN A 475 -1.59 10.83 26.61
C ASN A 475 -2.21 10.79 25.20
N SER A 476 -3.47 10.40 25.10
CA SER A 476 -4.14 10.11 23.84
C SER A 476 -5.50 10.78 23.76
N VAL A 477 -5.90 11.12 22.53
CA VAL A 477 -7.17 11.81 22.27
C VAL A 477 -8.02 10.97 21.32
N VAL A 478 -9.23 10.65 21.76
CA VAL A 478 -10.29 10.07 20.93
C VAL A 478 -11.38 11.12 20.75
N SER A 479 -11.54 11.66 19.55
CA SER A 479 -12.45 12.79 19.33
C SER A 479 -13.36 12.64 18.11
N VAL A 480 -14.54 13.25 18.22
CA VAL A 480 -15.49 13.37 17.12
C VAL A 480 -15.86 14.82 16.93
N SER A 481 -15.77 15.29 15.69
CA SER A 481 -16.20 16.62 15.31
C SER A 481 -17.68 16.85 15.64
N VAL A 482 -17.94 18.01 16.25
CA VAL A 482 -19.28 18.49 16.61
C VAL A 482 -19.65 19.77 15.87
N ASP A 483 -18.74 20.28 15.03
CA ASP A 483 -18.95 21.54 14.34
C ASP A 483 -19.87 21.34 13.14
N PRO A 484 -20.80 22.28 12.92
CA PRO A 484 -21.62 22.25 11.73
C PRO A 484 -20.73 22.49 10.51
N ASP A 485 -20.95 21.70 9.47
CA ASP A 485 -20.30 21.87 8.17
C ASP A 485 -20.63 23.29 7.65
N PRO A 486 -19.63 24.17 7.46
CA PRO A 486 -19.90 25.50 6.92
C PRO A 486 -20.20 25.47 5.42
N SER A 487 -19.97 24.35 4.72
CA SER A 487 -20.20 24.19 3.28
C SER A 487 -21.65 23.84 2.97
N GLY A 488 -22.56 24.79 3.25
CA GLY A 488 -23.89 24.76 2.64
C GLY A 488 -23.76 24.78 1.11
N ILE A 489 -24.56 23.95 0.42
CA ILE A 489 -24.46 23.65 -1.02
C ILE A 489 -24.55 24.91 -1.92
N ASN A 490 -25.02 26.06 -1.40
CA ASN A 490 -25.24 27.25 -2.22
C ASN A 490 -24.51 28.53 -1.79
N GLU A 491 -24.04 28.73 -0.55
CA GLU A 491 -23.05 29.78 -0.16
C GLU A 491 -22.57 29.56 1.30
N PRO A 492 -21.26 29.54 1.61
CA PRO A 492 -20.75 29.26 2.96
C PRO A 492 -20.90 30.45 3.92
N GLY A 493 -21.39 30.22 5.14
CA GLY A 493 -21.22 31.16 6.26
C GLY A 493 -22.02 32.48 6.24
N GLN A 494 -22.81 32.78 5.20
CA GLN A 494 -23.79 33.86 5.30
C GLN A 494 -25.04 33.35 6.03
N PHE A 495 -25.13 33.61 7.33
CA PHE A 495 -26.41 34.10 7.82
C PHE A 495 -26.68 35.36 6.96
N GLN A 496 -27.57 35.25 5.96
CA GLN A 496 -28.00 36.41 5.16
C GLN A 496 -28.16 37.59 6.13
N GLY A 497 -27.59 38.76 5.81
CA GLY A 497 -27.74 39.93 6.67
C GLY A 497 -29.23 40.28 6.84
N ILE A 498 -29.89 39.69 7.84
CA ILE A 498 -31.33 39.86 8.04
C ILE A 498 -31.51 41.20 8.73
N SER A 499 -31.94 42.21 7.97
CA SER A 499 -32.33 43.53 8.47
C SER A 499 -33.65 43.53 9.27
N ASN A 500 -34.32 42.38 9.41
CA ASN A 500 -35.64 42.28 10.04
C ASN A 500 -35.68 41.31 11.25
N LYS A 501 -36.18 41.84 12.37
CA LYS A 501 -36.26 41.23 13.71
C LYS A 501 -37.18 40.00 13.89
N ARG A 502 -37.57 39.27 12.84
CA ARG A 502 -38.46 38.11 12.97
C ARG A 502 -37.96 36.90 12.16
N PHE A 503 -37.52 35.88 12.90
CA PHE A 503 -37.07 34.52 12.53
C PHE A 503 -35.61 34.38 12.03
N PRO A 504 -34.68 33.85 12.87
CA PRO A 504 -33.23 33.80 12.58
C PRO A 504 -32.72 32.45 12.05
N PHE A 505 -33.57 31.46 11.80
CA PHE A 505 -33.10 30.22 11.18
C PHE A 505 -33.19 30.40 9.66
N GLY A 506 -32.12 30.06 8.93
CA GLY A 506 -32.19 29.93 7.48
C GLY A 506 -33.24 28.89 7.06
N ALA A 507 -33.29 28.55 5.77
CA ALA A 507 -34.16 27.46 5.30
C ALA A 507 -34.01 26.20 6.19
N PRO A 508 -35.03 25.36 6.37
CA PRO A 508 -34.96 24.18 7.25
C PRO A 508 -33.75 23.26 7.01
N GLU A 509 -33.25 23.22 5.77
CA GLU A 509 -32.00 22.57 5.36
C GLU A 509 -30.71 23.15 5.97
N ASN A 510 -30.75 24.36 6.56
CA ASN A 510 -29.62 25.03 7.22
C ASN A 510 -29.54 24.78 8.73
N ILE A 511 -30.46 23.99 9.31
CA ILE A 511 -30.39 23.58 10.72
C ILE A 511 -29.43 22.39 10.85
N VAL A 512 -28.15 22.68 11.06
CA VAL A 512 -27.13 21.66 11.34
C VAL A 512 -27.08 21.41 12.85
N LEU A 513 -27.60 20.26 13.28
CA LEU A 513 -27.51 19.81 14.67
C LEU A 513 -26.19 19.05 14.89
N PRO A 514 -25.41 19.36 15.94
CA PRO A 514 -24.27 18.56 16.34
C PRO A 514 -24.70 17.12 16.66
N ARG A 515 -24.17 16.14 15.93
CA ARG A 515 -24.56 14.71 16.04
C ARG A 515 -23.42 13.78 16.49
N GLY A 516 -22.24 14.30 16.75
CA GLY A 516 -21.06 13.51 17.08
C GLY A 516 -21.22 12.68 18.36
N TYR A 517 -20.92 11.37 18.30
CA TYR A 517 -21.00 10.49 19.46
C TYR A 517 -19.78 9.58 19.62
N ILE A 518 -19.45 9.25 20.87
CA ILE A 518 -18.46 8.24 21.21
C ILE A 518 -19.09 7.26 22.20
N ASN A 519 -19.03 5.98 21.87
CA ASN A 519 -19.30 4.88 22.80
C ASN A 519 -18.01 4.11 23.02
N ALA A 520 -17.44 4.17 24.21
CA ALA A 520 -16.18 3.50 24.53
C ALA A 520 -16.37 2.49 25.66
N LYS A 521 -15.73 1.33 25.51
CA LYS A 521 -15.48 0.39 26.60
C LYS A 521 -13.97 0.34 26.84
N VAL A 522 -13.53 0.64 28.06
CA VAL A 522 -12.10 0.69 28.42
C VAL A 522 -11.86 -0.18 29.64
N GLU A 523 -10.85 -1.04 29.60
CA GLU A 523 -10.48 -1.89 30.73
C GLU A 523 -9.46 -1.20 31.65
N GLY A 524 -8.40 -0.61 31.07
CA GLY A 524 -7.33 0.06 31.81
C GLY A 524 -7.66 1.49 32.25
N GLU A 525 -6.66 2.20 32.79
CA GLU A 525 -6.81 3.56 33.27
C GLU A 525 -6.78 4.62 32.16
N ILE A 526 -7.33 5.80 32.45
CA ILE A 526 -7.28 6.95 31.54
C ILE A 526 -6.43 8.03 32.21
N ASP A 527 -5.32 8.40 31.57
CA ASP A 527 -4.40 9.43 32.06
C ASP A 527 -3.80 10.27 30.92
N ASN A 528 -4.24 11.52 30.83
CA ASN A 528 -3.80 12.53 29.88
C ASN A 528 -3.03 13.68 30.54
N SER A 529 -2.54 13.49 31.78
CA SER A 529 -1.77 14.52 32.48
C SER A 529 -0.53 14.99 31.69
N GLY A 530 0.08 14.10 30.90
CA GLY A 530 1.25 14.40 30.08
C GLY A 530 0.98 15.24 28.83
N ILE A 531 -0.28 15.41 28.40
CA ILE A 531 -0.66 16.22 27.22
C ILE A 531 -1.41 17.51 27.58
N GLN A 532 -1.50 17.83 28.87
CA GLN A 532 -2.13 19.04 29.40
C GLN A 532 -1.15 20.19 29.67
N SER A 533 0.16 19.94 29.55
CA SER A 533 1.22 20.91 29.84
C SER A 533 2.38 20.78 28.86
N GLY A 534 3.21 21.84 28.75
CA GLY A 534 4.38 21.87 27.86
C GLY A 534 4.10 22.42 26.46
N SER A 535 5.10 22.31 25.55
CA SER A 535 5.06 22.89 24.20
C SER A 535 4.17 22.15 23.20
N ASN A 536 3.63 20.98 23.59
CA ASN A 536 2.70 20.16 22.79
C ASN A 536 1.40 19.92 23.57
N GLN A 537 0.85 20.96 24.19
CA GLN A 537 -0.44 20.88 24.86
C GLN A 537 -1.53 20.54 23.82
N LEU A 538 -2.12 19.34 23.94
CA LEU A 538 -3.22 18.88 23.09
C LEU A 538 -4.58 19.02 23.77
N VAL A 539 -4.61 19.11 25.10
CA VAL A 539 -5.82 19.24 25.89
C VAL A 539 -5.66 20.41 26.86
N SER A 540 -6.69 21.24 27.03
CA SER A 540 -6.65 22.32 28.02
C SER A 540 -6.37 21.77 29.43
N ALA A 541 -5.58 22.50 30.20
CA ALA A 541 -5.28 22.17 31.61
C ALA A 541 -6.54 22.19 32.50
N ASP A 542 -7.62 22.83 32.04
CA ASP A 542 -8.91 22.88 32.75
C ASP A 542 -9.74 21.60 32.59
N VAL A 543 -9.37 20.72 31.65
CA VAL A 543 -10.01 19.42 31.48
C VAL A 543 -9.43 18.44 32.51
N PRO A 544 -10.23 17.60 33.17
CA PRO A 544 -9.69 16.57 34.07
C PRO A 544 -8.70 15.64 33.35
N SER A 545 -7.57 15.32 33.98
CA SER A 545 -6.52 14.47 33.40
C SER A 545 -7.00 13.06 33.05
N ASN A 546 -8.09 12.59 33.64
CA ASN A 546 -8.72 11.30 33.31
C ASN A 546 -9.70 11.38 32.12
N SER A 547 -9.67 12.47 31.32
CA SER A 547 -10.52 12.65 30.15
C SER A 547 -9.73 12.47 28.86
N ALA A 548 -10.12 11.48 28.06
CA ALA A 548 -9.54 11.20 26.74
C ALA A 548 -10.54 11.20 25.58
N PHE A 549 -11.84 11.35 25.88
CA PHE A 549 -12.92 11.20 24.90
C PHE A 549 -13.69 12.51 24.73
N PHE A 550 -13.75 13.03 23.50
CA PHE A 550 -14.32 14.35 23.22
C PHE A 550 -15.34 14.29 22.07
N ALA A 551 -16.63 14.46 22.38
CA ALA A 551 -17.72 14.52 21.40
C ALA A 551 -18.94 15.23 21.99
N LYS A 552 -20.01 15.38 21.20
CA LYS A 552 -21.28 15.96 21.69
C LYS A 552 -21.97 15.02 22.69
N SER A 553 -21.88 13.72 22.45
CA SER A 553 -22.33 12.67 23.35
C SER A 553 -21.20 11.69 23.60
N VAL A 554 -20.84 11.47 24.86
CA VAL A 554 -19.75 10.56 25.26
C VAL A 554 -20.31 9.58 26.29
N SER A 555 -20.18 8.28 26.01
CA SER A 555 -20.50 7.20 26.92
C SER A 555 -19.27 6.31 27.07
N VAL A 556 -18.66 6.32 28.25
CA VAL A 556 -17.48 5.50 28.58
C VAL A 556 -17.86 4.52 29.68
N VAL A 557 -17.70 3.23 29.40
CA VAL A 557 -17.96 2.16 30.37
C VAL A 557 -16.65 1.45 30.69
N LYS A 558 -16.35 1.31 31.98
CA LYS A 558 -15.22 0.49 32.43
C LYS A 558 -15.59 -1.00 32.37
N GLY A 559 -14.69 -1.84 31.86
CA GLY A 559 -14.82 -3.29 31.97
C GLY A 559 -14.07 -4.07 30.89
N ALA A 560 -13.97 -5.39 31.10
CA ALA A 560 -13.15 -6.27 30.27
C ALA A 560 -13.44 -6.18 28.77
N VAL A 561 -12.39 -6.03 27.96
CA VAL A 561 -12.48 -6.01 26.50
C VAL A 561 -11.79 -7.24 25.95
N PHE A 562 -12.46 -7.93 25.02
CA PHE A 562 -11.80 -9.01 24.29
C PHE A 562 -10.89 -8.41 23.20
N PRO A 563 -9.58 -8.71 23.22
CA PRO A 563 -8.70 -8.35 22.12
C PRO A 563 -9.23 -8.89 20.79
N PRO A 564 -8.99 -8.18 19.68
CA PRO A 564 -9.29 -8.74 18.38
C PRO A 564 -8.36 -9.93 18.10
N ALA A 565 -8.78 -10.82 17.21
CA ALA A 565 -8.00 -11.98 16.77
C ALA A 565 -7.45 -11.73 15.36
N VAL A 566 -6.72 -10.63 15.17
CA VAL A 566 -6.00 -10.35 13.92
C VAL A 566 -4.89 -11.39 13.76
N ASN A 567 -4.72 -11.90 12.55
CA ASN A 567 -3.65 -12.85 12.28
C ASN A 567 -2.26 -12.19 12.45
N GLN A 568 -1.34 -12.87 13.13
CA GLN A 568 0.05 -12.45 13.37
C GLN A 568 1.03 -13.31 12.56
N PRO A 569 2.25 -12.80 12.27
CA PRO A 569 3.31 -13.57 11.63
C PRO A 569 3.84 -14.70 12.52
N PRO A 570 4.50 -15.69 11.91
CA PRO A 570 4.58 -15.88 10.46
C PRO A 570 3.23 -16.33 9.91
N TYR A 571 2.70 -15.65 8.89
CA TYR A 571 1.72 -16.30 8.03
C TYR A 571 2.49 -17.44 7.38
N ASN A 572 2.07 -18.67 7.64
CA ASN A 572 2.74 -19.85 7.10
C ASN A 572 2.99 -19.61 5.60
N PRO A 573 4.25 -19.51 5.12
CA PRO A 573 4.55 -19.18 3.71
C PRO A 573 4.18 -20.32 2.75
N THR A 574 3.57 -21.39 3.27
CA THR A 574 2.88 -22.38 2.46
C THR A 574 1.50 -21.84 2.11
N PRO A 575 1.07 -21.89 0.83
CA PRO A 575 -0.36 -21.82 0.51
C PRO A 575 -1.06 -22.76 1.48
N GLN A 576 -2.01 -22.25 2.28
CA GLN A 576 -2.59 -23.00 3.40
C GLN A 576 -2.75 -24.46 3.02
N THR A 577 -2.07 -25.36 3.74
CA THR A 577 -2.25 -26.79 3.50
C THR A 577 -3.74 -27.07 3.56
N PRO A 578 -4.31 -27.74 2.55
CA PRO A 578 -5.72 -28.05 2.53
C PRO A 578 -6.09 -28.71 3.87
N PRO A 579 -7.12 -28.24 4.57
CA PRO A 579 -7.43 -28.66 5.94
C PRO A 579 -7.56 -30.19 6.01
N LYS A 580 -7.23 -30.82 7.16
CA LYS A 580 -7.07 -32.29 7.31
C LYS A 580 -8.20 -33.17 6.71
N TRP A 581 -9.42 -32.63 6.53
CA TRP A 581 -10.53 -33.31 5.85
C TRP A 581 -10.43 -33.37 4.31
N GLN A 582 -9.46 -32.67 3.71
CA GLN A 582 -9.01 -32.81 2.31
C GLN A 582 -7.80 -33.76 2.18
N GLY A 583 -7.36 -34.41 3.28
CA GLY A 583 -6.31 -35.44 3.25
C GLY A 583 -6.60 -36.61 2.30
N ALA A 584 -7.86 -36.80 1.89
CA ALA A 584 -8.27 -37.76 0.86
C ALA A 584 -7.78 -37.42 -0.56
N LEU A 585 -7.25 -36.21 -0.80
CA LEU A 585 -6.63 -35.81 -2.07
C LEU A 585 -5.10 -36.01 -2.10
N LYS A 586 -4.52 -36.49 -0.99
CA LYS A 586 -3.08 -36.81 -0.90
C LYS A 586 -2.80 -38.06 -1.76
N GLY A 587 -2.32 -37.84 -2.98
CA GLY A 587 -1.99 -38.90 -3.95
C GLY A 587 -2.56 -38.72 -5.36
N ALA A 588 -3.37 -37.68 -5.61
CA ALA A 588 -3.92 -37.40 -6.94
C ALA A 588 -2.93 -36.69 -7.90
N PHE A 589 -1.82 -36.16 -7.37
CA PHE A 589 -0.85 -35.37 -8.11
C PHE A 589 0.59 -35.80 -7.79
N ARG A 590 1.44 -35.88 -8.81
CA ARG A 590 2.89 -35.99 -8.64
C ARG A 590 3.49 -34.60 -8.37
N ARG A 591 4.67 -34.56 -7.73
CA ARG A 591 5.44 -33.32 -7.49
C ARG A 591 5.83 -32.57 -8.78
N ASP A 592 5.72 -33.23 -9.93
CA ASP A 592 5.98 -32.67 -11.27
C ASP A 592 4.73 -32.07 -11.96
N GLY A 593 3.58 -32.03 -11.28
CA GLY A 593 2.35 -31.43 -11.81
C GLY A 593 1.58 -32.29 -12.80
N THR A 594 1.95 -33.56 -13.03
CA THR A 594 1.20 -34.45 -13.92
C THR A 594 0.11 -35.26 -13.20
N PHE A 595 -1.02 -35.48 -13.89
CA PHE A 595 -2.10 -36.34 -13.43
C PHE A 595 -1.71 -37.82 -13.53
N ARG A 596 -1.98 -38.59 -12.47
CA ARG A 596 -1.84 -40.05 -12.50
C ARG A 596 -2.96 -40.60 -13.39
N ARG A 597 -2.64 -41.08 -14.61
CA ARG A 597 -3.62 -41.83 -15.42
C ARG A 597 -4.09 -43.05 -14.61
N SER A 598 -5.38 -43.10 -14.28
CA SER A 598 -6.00 -44.32 -13.77
C SER A 598 -6.06 -45.35 -14.89
N LYS A 599 -5.67 -46.59 -14.58
CA LYS A 599 -6.07 -47.74 -15.38
C LYS A 599 -7.56 -47.99 -15.20
#